data_AF-A0A2E6C0I5-F1
#
_entry.id   AF-A0A2E6C0I5-F1
#
_cell.length_a   1.000
_cell.length_b   1.000
_cell.length_c   1.000
_cell.angle_alpha   90.00
_cell.angle_beta   90.00
_cell.angle_gamma   90.00
#
_symmetry.space_group_name_H-M   'P 1'
#
loop_
_entity.id
_entity.type
_entity.pdbx_description
1 polymer ?
#
loop_
_entity_poly.entity_id
_entity_poly.type
_entity_poly.pdbx_seq_one_letter_code
_entity_poly.pdbx_strand_id
1 'polypeptide(L)'
;MAPTPFEHGLALAWSDGALSREGALMLEALQTQLGLSDKDRAVQEQEWLNDISKNKRRSFGDGDQILREWLEGLGDKENLGQSARSMGKAALDVGLSKSAWRDAFTFAKGLGLGEELANGVWLEEEAEPLDGWPAALDPLAIILGLVLSVPKSIHQKDAELSEGDAFVVIDHPNAKPSYLSWMPELTPVKHDKCGWGWKGDHSISTQAPKKDLVFCTSVLLAWVRRFISMRHKRGEKGLDGIPDGFQIMPSSIELEIDGKNLKISMIVDLGESGLVRPFATVNVDGVAKLNPAPEGLGQSWVRIHDAVGNLVLNALETLPLQLSQAAGLNNNFKNISLEDGWITLDFDE
;
A
#
# COMPACT_ATOMS: atom_id res chain seq x y z
N MET A 1 5.76 -16.36 -4.09
CA MET A 1 4.70 -16.43 -5.14
C MET A 1 3.58 -15.52 -4.69
N ALA A 2 2.83 -14.92 -5.61
CA ALA A 2 1.61 -14.23 -5.21
C ALA A 2 0.62 -15.24 -4.61
N PRO A 3 -0.11 -14.88 -3.54
CA PRO A 3 -1.02 -15.80 -2.88
C PRO A 3 -2.14 -16.22 -3.82
N THR A 4 -2.58 -17.47 -3.76
CA THR A 4 -3.82 -17.90 -4.42
C THR A 4 -5.05 -17.28 -3.74
N PRO A 5 -6.23 -17.28 -4.37
CA PRO A 5 -7.46 -16.86 -3.70
C PRO A 5 -7.77 -17.67 -2.44
N PHE A 6 -7.44 -18.95 -2.42
CA PHE A 6 -7.67 -19.80 -1.25
C PHE A 6 -6.67 -19.50 -0.13
N GLU A 7 -5.40 -19.23 -0.44
CA GLU A 7 -4.40 -18.77 0.53
C GLU A 7 -4.75 -17.39 1.11
N HIS A 8 -5.34 -16.51 0.28
CA HIS A 8 -5.88 -15.24 0.76
C HIS A 8 -7.03 -15.47 1.75
N GLY A 9 -7.99 -16.36 1.41
CA GLY A 9 -9.06 -16.76 2.33
C GLY A 9 -8.54 -17.36 3.64
N LEU A 10 -7.50 -18.22 3.58
CA LEU A 10 -6.83 -18.75 4.76
C LEU A 10 -6.21 -17.64 5.62
N ALA A 11 -5.57 -16.64 4.99
CA ALA A 11 -5.00 -15.50 5.70
C ALA A 11 -6.08 -14.65 6.41
N LEU A 12 -7.26 -14.49 5.80
CA LEU A 12 -8.40 -13.80 6.43
C LEU A 12 -8.96 -14.62 7.60
N ALA A 13 -9.18 -15.92 7.40
CA ALA A 13 -9.74 -16.84 8.39
C ALA A 13 -8.90 -16.94 9.68
N TRP A 14 -7.59 -16.72 9.56
CA TRP A 14 -6.62 -16.76 10.66
C TRP A 14 -6.03 -15.39 10.97
N SER A 15 -6.62 -14.31 10.48
CA SER A 15 -6.10 -12.94 10.60
C SER A 15 -5.86 -12.54 12.06
N ASP A 16 -6.66 -13.08 12.97
CA ASP A 16 -6.59 -12.87 14.39
C ASP A 16 -5.84 -13.99 15.15
N GLY A 17 -5.23 -14.95 14.44
CA GLY A 17 -4.33 -15.94 15.02
C GLY A 17 -4.97 -17.25 15.50
N ALA A 18 -6.27 -17.47 15.29
CA ALA A 18 -6.92 -18.75 15.51
C ALA A 18 -8.04 -19.00 14.49
N LEU A 19 -8.18 -20.25 14.02
CA LEU A 19 -9.28 -20.61 13.14
C LEU A 19 -10.56 -20.87 13.93
N SER A 20 -11.60 -20.06 13.69
CA SER A 20 -12.93 -20.31 14.23
C SER A 20 -13.63 -21.47 13.50
N ARG A 21 -14.62 -22.11 14.15
CA ARG A 21 -15.45 -23.15 13.50
C ARG A 21 -16.18 -22.59 12.29
N GLU A 22 -16.64 -21.35 12.38
CA GLU A 22 -17.35 -20.68 11.31
C GLU A 22 -16.40 -20.32 10.16
N GLY A 23 -15.18 -19.86 10.46
CA GLY A 23 -14.11 -19.67 9.48
C GLY A 23 -13.75 -20.96 8.73
N ALA A 24 -13.71 -22.12 9.41
CA ALA A 24 -13.48 -23.40 8.76
C ALA A 24 -14.58 -23.79 7.76
N LEU A 25 -15.86 -23.58 8.12
CA LEU A 25 -17.00 -23.81 7.22
C LEU A 25 -16.97 -22.84 6.03
N MET A 26 -16.56 -21.60 6.24
CA MET A 26 -16.40 -20.60 5.18
C MET A 26 -15.27 -20.98 4.21
N LEU A 27 -14.18 -21.58 4.68
CA LEU A 27 -13.13 -22.10 3.81
C LEU A 27 -13.61 -23.31 2.98
N GLU A 28 -14.50 -24.15 3.50
CA GLU A 28 -15.16 -25.21 2.71
C GLU A 28 -16.05 -24.62 1.62
N ALA A 29 -16.80 -23.57 1.95
CA ALA A 29 -17.60 -22.83 0.97
C ALA A 29 -16.71 -22.20 -0.11
N LEU A 30 -15.59 -21.58 0.29
CA LEU A 30 -14.60 -21.01 -0.62
C LEU A 30 -14.00 -22.09 -1.53
N GLN A 31 -13.58 -23.24 -0.99
CA GLN A 31 -13.06 -24.35 -1.78
C GLN A 31 -14.05 -24.76 -2.88
N THR A 32 -15.32 -24.90 -2.50
CA THR A 32 -16.40 -25.27 -3.43
C THR A 32 -16.58 -24.20 -4.51
N GLN A 33 -16.59 -22.92 -4.13
CA GLN A 33 -16.75 -21.80 -5.03
C GLN A 33 -15.58 -21.64 -6.03
N LEU A 34 -14.35 -21.97 -5.60
CA LEU A 34 -13.14 -21.97 -6.42
C LEU A 34 -12.98 -23.25 -7.26
N GLY A 35 -13.83 -24.27 -7.05
CA GLY A 35 -13.70 -25.57 -7.72
C GLY A 35 -12.42 -26.33 -7.36
N LEU A 36 -11.86 -26.09 -6.17
CA LEU A 36 -10.61 -26.71 -5.71
C LEU A 36 -10.83 -28.15 -5.24
N SER A 37 -9.98 -29.06 -5.68
CA SER A 37 -9.98 -30.43 -5.17
C SER A 37 -9.43 -30.49 -3.74
N ASP A 38 -9.84 -31.49 -2.96
CA ASP A 38 -9.32 -31.70 -1.60
C ASP A 38 -7.79 -31.84 -1.58
N LYS A 39 -7.23 -32.42 -2.66
CA LYS A 39 -5.78 -32.56 -2.82
C LYS A 39 -5.10 -31.21 -3.00
N ASP A 40 -5.64 -30.35 -3.85
CA ASP A 40 -5.04 -29.03 -4.12
C ASP A 40 -5.21 -28.08 -2.93
N ARG A 41 -6.35 -28.20 -2.23
CA ARG A 41 -6.58 -27.54 -0.94
C ARG A 41 -5.54 -27.98 0.08
N ALA A 42 -5.33 -29.28 0.26
CA ALA A 42 -4.39 -29.80 1.25
C ALA A 42 -2.95 -29.35 0.98
N VAL A 43 -2.54 -29.23 -0.28
CA VAL A 43 -1.22 -28.68 -0.64
C VAL A 43 -1.09 -27.23 -0.18
N GLN A 44 -2.07 -26.39 -0.50
CA GLN A 44 -2.06 -24.97 -0.11
C GLN A 44 -2.15 -24.80 1.41
N GLU A 45 -3.00 -25.56 2.10
CA GLU A 45 -3.07 -25.55 3.57
C GLU A 45 -1.76 -26.00 4.20
N GLN A 46 -1.08 -27.01 3.63
CA GLN A 46 0.20 -27.48 4.14
C GLN A 46 1.32 -26.46 3.92
N GLU A 47 1.38 -25.82 2.77
CA GLU A 47 2.32 -24.72 2.48
C GLU A 47 2.09 -23.56 3.44
N TRP A 48 0.83 -23.17 3.62
CA TRP A 48 0.40 -22.12 4.54
C TRP A 48 0.67 -22.47 6.02
N LEU A 49 0.42 -23.71 6.45
CA LEU A 49 0.73 -24.20 7.80
C LEU A 49 2.24 -24.28 8.06
N ASN A 50 3.04 -24.60 7.05
CA ASN A 50 4.51 -24.56 7.16
C ASN A 50 5.00 -23.12 7.38
N ASP A 51 4.29 -22.13 6.85
CA ASP A 51 4.55 -20.71 7.09
C ASP A 51 4.03 -20.23 8.45
N ILE A 52 2.87 -20.70 8.92
CA ILE A 52 2.26 -20.26 10.19
C ILE A 52 2.65 -21.04 11.44
N SER A 53 3.02 -22.33 11.33
CA SER A 53 3.51 -23.14 12.47
C SER A 53 4.79 -22.59 13.11
N LYS A 54 5.47 -21.65 12.45
CA LYS A 54 6.60 -20.88 12.97
C LYS A 54 6.19 -19.70 13.88
N ASN A 55 4.92 -19.30 13.87
CA ASN A 55 4.38 -18.16 14.61
C ASN A 55 3.46 -18.64 15.76
N LYS A 56 3.93 -18.54 17.02
CA LYS A 56 3.07 -18.79 18.20
C LYS A 56 2.06 -17.65 18.38
N ARG A 57 0.95 -17.66 17.64
CA ARG A 57 -0.21 -16.81 17.90
C ARG A 57 -1.23 -17.56 18.75
N ARG A 58 -1.76 -16.92 19.80
CA ARG A 58 -2.99 -17.32 20.51
C ARG A 58 -3.89 -16.08 20.58
N SER A 59 -5.10 -16.16 20.03
CA SER A 59 -6.12 -15.10 20.10
C SER A 59 -7.52 -15.69 19.77
N PHE A 60 -8.56 -14.84 19.74
CA PHE A 60 -9.95 -15.12 20.14
C PHE A 60 -10.91 -15.69 19.07
N GLY A 61 -10.56 -15.72 17.79
CA GLY A 61 -11.34 -16.33 16.70
C GLY A 61 -12.30 -15.41 15.90
N ASP A 62 -12.02 -14.12 15.73
CA ASP A 62 -12.84 -13.12 15.01
C ASP A 62 -12.46 -12.95 13.51
N GLY A 63 -11.56 -13.78 12.97
CA GLY A 63 -11.16 -13.74 11.56
C GLY A 63 -12.27 -14.16 10.57
N ASP A 64 -13.34 -14.76 11.07
CA ASP A 64 -14.50 -15.20 10.29
C ASP A 64 -15.36 -14.05 9.77
N GLN A 65 -15.46 -12.93 10.50
CA GLN A 65 -16.21 -11.77 10.02
C GLN A 65 -15.58 -11.18 8.76
N ILE A 66 -14.25 -11.03 8.73
CA ILE A 66 -13.53 -10.48 7.59
C ILE A 66 -13.60 -11.44 6.39
N LEU A 67 -13.47 -12.75 6.64
CA LEU A 67 -13.65 -13.76 5.60
C LEU A 67 -15.06 -13.73 5.01
N ARG A 68 -16.09 -13.56 5.86
CA ARG A 68 -17.48 -13.46 5.42
C ARG A 68 -17.71 -12.27 4.49
N GLU A 69 -17.26 -11.08 4.89
CA GLU A 69 -17.39 -9.87 4.08
C GLU A 69 -16.71 -10.04 2.71
N TRP A 70 -15.55 -10.72 2.66
CA TRP A 70 -14.88 -11.03 1.41
C TRP A 70 -15.66 -12.06 0.56
N LEU A 71 -16.19 -13.13 1.17
CA LEU A 71 -17.00 -14.13 0.48
C LEU A 71 -18.31 -13.56 -0.09
N GLU A 72 -18.98 -12.68 0.66
CA GLU A 72 -20.17 -11.95 0.19
C GLU A 72 -19.81 -11.10 -1.04
N GLY A 73 -18.66 -10.42 -1.02
CA GLY A 73 -18.15 -9.67 -2.16
C GLY A 73 -17.84 -10.51 -3.40
N LEU A 74 -17.50 -11.80 -3.23
CA LEU A 74 -17.27 -12.74 -4.34
C LEU A 74 -18.57 -13.24 -5.01
N GLY A 75 -19.74 -12.94 -4.43
CA GLY A 75 -21.04 -13.36 -4.95
C GLY A 75 -21.48 -12.64 -6.22
N ASP A 76 -21.00 -11.40 -6.45
CA ASP A 76 -21.41 -10.53 -7.56
C ASP A 76 -20.56 -10.75 -8.83
N LYS A 77 -20.65 -11.95 -9.42
CA LYS A 77 -19.75 -12.38 -10.51
C LYS A 77 -19.77 -11.50 -11.76
N GLU A 78 -20.91 -10.90 -12.10
CA GLU A 78 -21.05 -10.06 -13.29
C GLU A 78 -20.27 -8.75 -13.14
N ASN A 79 -20.43 -8.09 -11.99
CA ASN A 79 -19.69 -6.88 -11.64
C ASN A 79 -18.19 -7.14 -11.46
N LEU A 80 -17.84 -8.29 -10.88
CA LEU A 80 -16.43 -8.71 -10.75
C LEU A 80 -15.77 -8.96 -12.10
N GLY A 81 -16.49 -9.55 -13.06
CA GLY A 81 -16.01 -9.76 -14.43
C GLY A 81 -15.71 -8.45 -15.15
N GLN A 82 -16.67 -7.51 -15.14
CA GLN A 82 -16.48 -6.19 -15.72
C GLN A 82 -15.31 -5.44 -15.07
N SER A 83 -15.24 -5.46 -13.74
CA SER A 83 -14.16 -4.83 -12.98
C SER A 83 -12.80 -5.46 -13.31
N ALA A 84 -12.70 -6.79 -13.37
CA ALA A 84 -11.47 -7.49 -13.73
C ALA A 84 -10.98 -7.14 -15.14
N ARG A 85 -11.91 -6.96 -16.08
CA ARG A 85 -11.59 -6.51 -17.44
C ARG A 85 -11.06 -5.08 -17.46
N SER A 86 -11.74 -4.15 -16.80
CA SER A 86 -11.28 -2.76 -16.70
C SER A 86 -9.94 -2.65 -15.95
N MET A 87 -9.71 -3.51 -14.96
CA MET A 87 -8.42 -3.67 -14.27
C MET A 87 -7.33 -4.19 -15.20
N GLY A 88 -7.62 -5.16 -16.07
CA GLY A 88 -6.66 -5.65 -17.06
C GLY A 88 -6.19 -4.56 -18.01
N LYS A 89 -7.14 -3.79 -18.56
CA LYS A 89 -6.83 -2.65 -19.43
C LYS A 89 -6.01 -1.58 -18.71
N ALA A 90 -6.45 -1.18 -17.51
CA ALA A 90 -5.73 -0.18 -16.73
C ALA A 90 -4.31 -0.62 -16.33
N ALA A 91 -4.11 -1.92 -16.09
CA ALA A 91 -2.78 -2.45 -15.78
C ALA A 91 -1.85 -2.40 -16.99
N LEU A 92 -2.39 -2.67 -18.19
CA LEU A 92 -1.64 -2.51 -19.43
C LEU A 92 -1.23 -1.05 -19.63
N ASP A 93 -2.16 -0.12 -19.44
CA ASP A 93 -1.94 1.33 -19.64
C ASP A 93 -0.84 1.88 -18.72
N VAL A 94 -0.70 1.34 -17.51
CA VAL A 94 0.31 1.79 -16.52
C VAL A 94 1.61 0.97 -16.57
N GLY A 95 1.67 -0.06 -17.41
CA GLY A 95 2.87 -0.86 -17.60
C GLY A 95 2.85 -2.16 -16.80
N LEU A 96 2.25 -3.20 -17.38
CA LEU A 96 2.16 -4.52 -16.78
C LEU A 96 3.44 -5.34 -17.03
N SER A 97 4.14 -5.70 -15.95
CA SER A 97 5.30 -6.60 -16.04
C SER A 97 4.88 -8.06 -16.30
N LYS A 98 5.76 -8.87 -16.91
CA LYS A 98 5.50 -10.31 -17.16
C LYS A 98 5.22 -11.10 -15.87
N SER A 99 5.91 -10.77 -14.78
CA SER A 99 5.70 -11.39 -13.48
C SER A 99 4.36 -10.98 -12.87
N ALA A 100 4.02 -9.69 -12.91
CA ALA A 100 2.73 -9.19 -12.44
C ALA A 100 1.56 -9.78 -13.25
N TRP A 101 1.69 -9.88 -14.57
CA TRP A 101 0.72 -10.56 -15.43
C TRP A 101 0.52 -12.02 -15.02
N ARG A 102 1.61 -12.80 -14.91
CA ARG A 102 1.51 -14.23 -14.56
C ARG A 102 0.82 -14.41 -13.21
N ASP A 103 1.21 -13.61 -12.24
CA ASP A 103 0.70 -13.71 -10.88
C ASP A 103 -0.77 -13.24 -10.80
N ALA A 104 -1.12 -12.13 -11.49
CA ALA A 104 -2.49 -11.61 -11.55
C ALA A 104 -3.43 -12.56 -12.31
N PHE A 105 -2.99 -13.10 -13.44
CA PHE A 105 -3.74 -14.07 -14.21
C PHE A 105 -3.97 -15.37 -13.42
N THR A 106 -2.97 -15.84 -12.68
CA THR A 106 -3.12 -17.01 -11.81
C THR A 106 -4.16 -16.76 -10.73
N PHE A 107 -4.12 -15.59 -10.08
CA PHE A 107 -5.10 -15.21 -9.07
C PHE A 107 -6.52 -15.06 -9.64
N ALA A 108 -6.67 -14.29 -10.73
CA ALA A 108 -7.94 -14.07 -11.40
C ALA A 108 -8.54 -15.37 -11.94
N LYS A 109 -7.72 -16.26 -12.51
CA LYS A 109 -8.16 -17.58 -12.94
C LYS A 109 -8.68 -18.41 -11.77
N GLY A 110 -8.06 -18.33 -10.60
CA GLY A 110 -8.56 -18.97 -9.38
C GLY A 110 -9.96 -18.48 -8.99
N LEU A 111 -10.28 -17.21 -9.23
CA LEU A 111 -11.62 -16.64 -9.03
C LEU A 111 -12.60 -16.90 -10.18
N GLY A 112 -12.15 -17.54 -11.27
CA GLY A 112 -12.95 -17.70 -12.49
C GLY A 112 -13.03 -16.43 -13.36
N LEU A 113 -12.17 -15.43 -13.11
CA LEU A 113 -12.11 -14.13 -13.79
C LEU A 113 -10.94 -14.03 -14.78
N GLY A 114 -10.24 -15.14 -15.04
CA GLY A 114 -9.02 -15.14 -15.84
C GLY A 114 -9.23 -14.68 -17.28
N GLU A 115 -10.31 -15.10 -17.92
CA GLU A 115 -10.67 -14.68 -19.29
C GLU A 115 -10.98 -13.18 -19.33
N GLU A 116 -11.78 -12.68 -18.38
CA GLU A 116 -12.13 -11.26 -18.34
C GLU A 116 -10.92 -10.35 -18.15
N LEU A 117 -10.02 -10.72 -17.24
CA LEU A 117 -8.76 -10.02 -17.06
C LEU A 117 -7.93 -10.03 -18.36
N ALA A 118 -7.84 -11.18 -19.05
CA ALA A 118 -7.06 -11.31 -20.27
C ALA A 118 -7.62 -10.48 -21.41
N ASN A 119 -8.95 -10.45 -21.59
CA ASN A 119 -9.63 -9.65 -22.61
C ASN A 119 -9.33 -8.16 -22.42
N GLY A 120 -9.29 -7.69 -21.17
CA GLY A 120 -8.89 -6.32 -20.84
C GLY A 120 -7.42 -6.01 -21.17
N VAL A 121 -6.50 -6.93 -20.83
CA VAL A 121 -5.06 -6.78 -21.12
C VAL A 121 -4.74 -6.84 -22.62
N TRP A 122 -5.46 -7.64 -23.39
CA TRP A 122 -5.23 -7.80 -24.83
C TRP A 122 -6.06 -6.88 -25.71
N LEU A 123 -6.92 -6.05 -25.11
CA LEU A 123 -7.84 -5.14 -25.82
C LEU A 123 -8.75 -5.89 -26.80
N GLU A 124 -9.11 -7.14 -26.50
CA GLU A 124 -9.98 -7.96 -27.34
C GLU A 124 -11.45 -7.54 -27.22
N GLU A 125 -11.83 -7.02 -26.05
CA GLU A 125 -13.14 -6.43 -25.79
C GLU A 125 -12.99 -5.00 -25.27
N GLU A 126 -13.95 -4.13 -25.61
CA GLU A 126 -14.01 -2.79 -25.00
C GLU A 126 -14.20 -2.94 -23.49
N ALA A 127 -13.28 -2.34 -22.74
CA ALA A 127 -13.39 -2.18 -21.30
C ALA A 127 -13.62 -0.71 -20.97
N GLU A 128 -14.58 -0.45 -20.10
CA GLU A 128 -14.84 0.88 -19.57
C GLU A 128 -13.61 1.41 -18.82
N PRO A 129 -13.38 2.74 -18.80
CA PRO A 129 -12.37 3.33 -17.93
C PRO A 129 -12.58 2.88 -16.49
N LEU A 130 -11.50 2.45 -15.84
CA LEU A 130 -11.60 1.93 -14.49
C LEU A 130 -11.88 3.07 -13.49
N ASP A 131 -13.07 3.05 -12.88
CA ASP A 131 -13.54 4.03 -11.90
C ASP A 131 -13.56 3.48 -10.45
N GLY A 132 -12.79 2.41 -10.22
CA GLY A 132 -12.77 1.66 -8.97
C GLY A 132 -13.13 0.18 -9.19
N TRP A 133 -13.11 -0.59 -8.11
CA TRP A 133 -13.41 -2.01 -8.13
C TRP A 133 -14.04 -2.45 -6.79
N PRO A 134 -14.81 -3.55 -6.77
CA PRO A 134 -15.29 -4.17 -5.54
C PRO A 134 -14.13 -4.58 -4.63
N ALA A 135 -14.28 -4.43 -3.31
CA ALA A 135 -13.24 -4.79 -2.32
C ALA A 135 -12.74 -6.24 -2.45
N ALA A 136 -13.59 -7.15 -2.97
CA ALA A 136 -13.20 -8.53 -3.25
C ALA A 136 -12.04 -8.66 -4.25
N LEU A 137 -11.83 -7.66 -5.12
CA LEU A 137 -10.74 -7.59 -6.09
C LEU A 137 -9.52 -6.81 -5.60
N ASP A 138 -9.50 -6.33 -4.36
CA ASP A 138 -8.33 -5.66 -3.78
C ASP A 138 -7.04 -6.48 -3.94
N PRO A 139 -7.01 -7.80 -3.72
CA PRO A 139 -5.80 -8.60 -3.95
C PRO A 139 -5.34 -8.57 -5.41
N LEU A 140 -6.29 -8.63 -6.36
CA LEU A 140 -6.00 -8.56 -7.79
C LEU A 140 -5.44 -7.17 -8.16
N ALA A 141 -6.02 -6.10 -7.61
CA ALA A 141 -5.55 -4.73 -7.82
C ALA A 141 -4.11 -4.54 -7.32
N ILE A 142 -3.75 -5.17 -6.21
CA ILE A 142 -2.39 -5.15 -5.65
C ILE A 142 -1.42 -5.86 -6.60
N ILE A 143 -1.76 -7.06 -7.06
CA ILE A 143 -0.87 -7.84 -7.96
C ILE A 143 -0.65 -7.10 -9.28
N LEU A 144 -1.68 -6.43 -9.79
CA LEU A 144 -1.62 -5.62 -10.99
C LEU A 144 -0.97 -4.25 -10.78
N GLY A 145 -0.62 -3.87 -9.55
CA GLY A 145 -0.06 -2.55 -9.23
C GLY A 145 -1.07 -1.40 -9.37
N LEU A 146 -2.37 -1.69 -9.47
CA LEU A 146 -3.44 -0.72 -9.71
C LEU A 146 -3.77 0.14 -8.50
N VAL A 147 -3.53 -0.39 -7.29
CA VAL A 147 -3.62 0.39 -6.04
C VAL A 147 -2.66 1.59 -6.05
N LEU A 148 -1.64 1.57 -6.92
CA LEU A 148 -0.65 2.64 -7.09
C LEU A 148 -0.92 3.52 -8.32
N SER A 149 -1.80 3.09 -9.22
CA SER A 149 -1.73 3.43 -10.65
C SER A 149 -3.06 3.82 -11.29
N VAL A 150 -4.18 3.36 -10.73
CA VAL A 150 -5.51 3.68 -11.25
C VAL A 150 -5.99 4.93 -10.54
N PRO A 151 -6.30 6.00 -11.30
CA PRO A 151 -7.07 7.09 -10.73
C PRO A 151 -8.41 6.47 -10.33
N LYS A 152 -8.65 6.30 -9.02
CA LYS A 152 -10.04 6.37 -8.57
C LYS A 152 -10.53 7.70 -9.14
N SER A 153 -11.49 7.67 -10.05
CA SER A 153 -12.29 8.85 -10.26
C SER A 153 -13.04 8.99 -8.93
N ILE A 154 -12.39 9.70 -8.02
CA ILE A 154 -13.06 10.24 -6.87
C ILE A 154 -14.07 11.14 -7.55
N HIS A 155 -15.34 10.72 -7.59
CA HIS A 155 -16.44 11.66 -7.69
C HIS A 155 -16.06 12.79 -6.74
N GLN A 156 -15.55 13.90 -7.29
CA GLN A 156 -15.15 15.07 -6.56
C GLN A 156 -16.47 15.62 -6.01
N LYS A 157 -16.91 15.08 -4.87
CA LYS A 157 -17.72 15.85 -3.95
C LYS A 157 -16.88 17.08 -3.68
N ASP A 158 -17.39 18.24 -4.05
CA ASP A 158 -16.80 19.52 -3.66
C ASP A 158 -16.43 19.41 -2.18
N ALA A 159 -15.13 19.44 -1.91
CA ALA A 159 -14.66 19.27 -0.56
C ALA A 159 -14.98 20.54 0.22
N GLU A 160 -15.71 20.40 1.32
CA GLU A 160 -15.83 21.49 2.28
C GLU A 160 -14.43 21.85 2.79
N LEU A 161 -13.98 23.06 2.48
CA LEU A 161 -12.66 23.55 2.86
C LEU A 161 -12.67 23.96 4.32
N SER A 162 -11.80 23.34 5.11
CA SER A 162 -11.56 23.70 6.51
C SER A 162 -10.59 24.89 6.64
N GLU A 163 -10.67 25.60 7.76
CA GLU A 163 -9.63 26.58 8.15
C GLU A 163 -8.44 25.83 8.77
N GLY A 164 -7.22 26.30 8.53
CA GLY A 164 -6.01 25.72 9.13
C GLY A 164 -4.77 25.86 8.26
N ASP A 165 -3.62 25.51 8.82
CA ASP A 165 -2.35 25.51 8.08
C ASP A 165 -2.33 24.37 7.04
N ALA A 166 -1.82 24.68 5.85
CA ALA A 166 -1.58 23.65 4.83
C ALA A 166 -0.26 22.93 5.13
N PHE A 167 -0.31 21.60 5.24
CA PHE A 167 0.84 20.70 5.41
C PHE A 167 1.26 20.05 4.10
N VAL A 168 0.40 20.13 3.09
CA VAL A 168 0.66 19.78 1.69
C VAL A 168 0.16 20.93 0.84
N VAL A 169 0.97 21.38 -0.11
CA VAL A 169 0.59 22.39 -1.10
C VAL A 169 1.02 21.92 -2.48
N ILE A 170 0.10 22.02 -3.45
CA ILE A 170 0.35 21.79 -4.88
C ILE A 170 0.07 23.09 -5.61
N ASP A 171 1.11 23.68 -6.19
CA ASP A 171 1.01 24.86 -7.04
C ASP A 171 0.78 24.46 -8.50
N HIS A 172 -0.49 24.21 -8.85
CA HIS A 172 -0.89 23.96 -10.22
C HIS A 172 -2.29 24.52 -10.49
N PRO A 173 -2.55 25.17 -11.64
CA PRO A 173 -3.83 25.86 -11.90
C PRO A 173 -5.04 24.93 -11.92
N ASN A 174 -4.83 23.67 -12.31
CA ASN A 174 -5.91 22.67 -12.38
C ASN A 174 -6.04 21.82 -11.11
N ALA A 175 -5.16 22.00 -10.12
CA ALA A 175 -5.20 21.20 -8.89
C ALA A 175 -6.40 21.61 -8.02
N LYS A 176 -7.16 20.63 -7.53
CA LYS A 176 -8.25 20.85 -6.57
C LYS A 176 -8.13 19.89 -5.40
N PRO A 177 -8.18 20.38 -4.15
CA PRO A 177 -8.06 19.49 -3.00
C PRO A 177 -9.31 18.61 -2.90
N SER A 178 -9.13 17.35 -2.50
CA SER A 178 -10.19 16.37 -2.35
C SER A 178 -10.02 15.57 -1.05
N TYR A 179 -11.07 14.88 -0.61
CA TYR A 179 -10.97 14.04 0.58
C TYR A 179 -10.10 12.81 0.32
N LEU A 180 -9.10 12.59 1.18
CA LEU A 180 -8.16 11.49 1.05
C LEU A 180 -8.67 10.27 1.85
N SER A 181 -9.38 9.35 1.19
CA SER A 181 -9.84 8.10 1.82
C SER A 181 -8.70 7.26 2.43
N TRP A 182 -7.51 7.38 1.85
CA TRP A 182 -6.29 6.72 2.32
C TRP A 182 -5.52 7.54 3.37
N MET A 183 -5.88 8.80 3.64
CA MET A 183 -5.28 9.60 4.70
C MET A 183 -6.32 10.55 5.28
N PRO A 184 -7.33 10.02 6.01
CA PRO A 184 -8.51 10.79 6.41
C PRO A 184 -8.21 11.93 7.40
N GLU A 185 -7.05 11.89 8.04
CA GLU A 185 -6.56 12.94 8.93
C GLU A 185 -6.00 14.15 8.17
N LEU A 186 -5.71 14.02 6.87
CA LEU A 186 -5.43 15.15 5.98
C LEU A 186 -6.72 15.62 5.33
N THR A 187 -7.13 16.83 5.67
CA THR A 187 -8.38 17.43 5.22
C THR A 187 -8.10 18.59 4.26
N PRO A 188 -8.93 18.77 3.22
CA PRO A 188 -8.89 19.96 2.37
C PRO A 188 -8.99 21.25 3.20
N VAL A 189 -8.07 22.19 2.95
CA VAL A 189 -8.02 23.49 3.65
C VAL A 189 -8.16 24.65 2.68
N LYS A 190 -8.62 25.79 3.18
CA LYS A 190 -8.60 27.05 2.44
C LYS A 190 -7.15 27.52 2.30
N HIS A 191 -6.70 27.60 1.06
CA HIS A 191 -5.37 28.10 0.71
C HIS A 191 -5.44 28.73 -0.69
N ASP A 192 -4.50 29.62 -1.01
CA ASP A 192 -4.42 30.28 -2.34
C ASP A 192 -4.13 29.28 -3.49
N LYS A 193 -3.79 28.04 -3.13
CA LYS A 193 -3.40 26.92 -3.98
C LYS A 193 -4.13 25.66 -3.51
N CYS A 194 -3.97 24.55 -4.22
CA CYS A 194 -4.47 23.27 -3.72
C CYS A 194 -3.68 22.86 -2.47
N GLY A 195 -4.37 22.55 -1.37
CA GLY A 195 -3.69 22.17 -0.15
C GLY A 195 -4.52 21.33 0.82
N TRP A 196 -3.81 20.59 1.65
CA TRP A 196 -4.35 19.77 2.74
C TRP A 196 -3.71 20.14 4.05
N GLY A 197 -4.51 20.26 5.09
CA GLY A 197 -4.08 20.45 6.48
C GLY A 197 -4.35 19.21 7.32
N TRP A 198 -3.78 19.17 8.53
CA TRP A 198 -4.10 18.13 9.49
C TRP A 198 -5.39 18.45 10.25
N LYS A 199 -6.18 17.41 10.51
CA LYS A 199 -7.33 17.51 11.39
C LYS A 199 -6.90 17.81 12.84
N GLY A 200 -7.55 18.77 13.47
CA GLY A 200 -7.27 19.20 14.85
C GLY A 200 -6.20 20.30 14.95
N ASP A 201 -5.75 20.59 16.17
CA ASP A 201 -4.82 21.70 16.47
C ASP A 201 -3.36 21.35 16.12
N HIS A 202 -3.05 21.28 14.83
CA HIS A 202 -1.69 21.15 14.32
C HIS A 202 -1.29 22.44 13.63
N SER A 203 -0.06 22.89 13.88
CA SER A 203 0.51 24.08 13.22
C SER A 203 1.80 23.73 12.51
N ILE A 204 2.06 24.43 11.41
CA ILE A 204 3.36 24.36 10.74
C ILE A 204 4.35 25.27 11.48
N SER A 205 5.59 24.80 11.61
CA SER A 205 6.66 25.59 12.25
C SER A 205 7.27 26.63 11.32
N THR A 206 7.15 26.43 10.01
CA THR A 206 7.79 27.21 8.95
C THR A 206 6.82 27.33 7.77
N GLN A 207 6.96 28.39 6.97
CA GLN A 207 6.13 28.57 5.78
C GLN A 207 6.51 27.59 4.68
N ALA A 208 5.52 27.17 3.89
CA ALA A 208 5.72 26.31 2.74
C ALA A 208 6.67 26.96 1.70
N PRO A 209 7.74 26.27 1.27
CA PRO A 209 8.59 26.76 0.19
C PRO A 209 7.84 26.92 -1.14
N LYS A 210 8.34 27.79 -2.02
CA LYS A 210 7.73 28.04 -3.34
C LYS A 210 8.22 27.02 -4.37
N LYS A 211 7.55 25.89 -4.42
CA LYS A 211 7.81 24.76 -5.32
C LYS A 211 6.48 24.14 -5.79
N ASP A 212 6.54 23.32 -6.84
CA ASP A 212 5.33 22.79 -7.49
C ASP A 212 4.54 21.85 -6.57
N LEU A 213 5.24 21.00 -5.82
CA LEU A 213 4.68 20.20 -4.74
C LEU A 213 5.56 20.33 -3.50
N VAL A 214 4.95 20.67 -2.37
CA VAL A 214 5.61 20.66 -1.06
C VAL A 214 4.75 19.95 -0.04
N PHE A 215 5.39 19.16 0.83
CA PHE A 215 4.73 18.55 1.97
C PHE A 215 5.64 18.42 3.18
N CYS A 216 5.07 18.54 4.37
CA CYS A 216 5.79 18.39 5.63
C CYS A 216 6.30 16.96 5.82
N THR A 217 7.45 16.81 6.46
CA THR A 217 7.98 15.49 6.88
C THR A 217 7.04 14.69 7.77
N SER A 218 6.16 15.35 8.53
CA SER A 218 5.09 14.69 9.30
C SER A 218 4.10 13.94 8.41
N VAL A 219 3.82 14.45 7.20
CA VAL A 219 2.98 13.79 6.19
C VAL A 219 3.66 12.53 5.67
N LEU A 220 4.96 12.62 5.34
CA LEU A 220 5.76 11.46 4.95
C LEU A 220 5.77 10.39 6.04
N LEU A 221 6.01 10.78 7.29
CA LEU A 221 6.03 9.86 8.44
C LEU A 221 4.71 9.11 8.59
N ALA A 222 3.58 9.82 8.48
CA ALA A 222 2.26 9.21 8.55
C ALA A 222 1.99 8.28 7.36
N TRP A 223 2.45 8.64 6.16
CA TRP A 223 2.39 7.75 4.99
C TRP A 223 3.19 6.47 5.18
N VAL A 224 4.43 6.55 5.67
CA VAL A 224 5.28 5.38 5.98
C VAL A 224 4.60 4.48 7.01
N ARG A 225 4.09 5.05 8.11
CA ARG A 225 3.35 4.30 9.14
C ARG A 225 2.17 3.56 8.53
N ARG A 226 1.38 4.25 7.71
CA ARG A 226 0.25 3.66 7.02
C ARG A 226 0.66 2.56 6.06
N PHE A 227 1.72 2.76 5.28
CA PHE A 227 2.24 1.76 4.36
C PHE A 227 2.55 0.45 5.09
N ILE A 228 3.25 0.51 6.23
CA ILE A 228 3.53 -0.68 7.04
C ILE A 228 2.25 -1.28 7.64
N SER A 229 1.32 -0.45 8.14
CA SER A 229 0.03 -0.93 8.64
C SER A 229 -0.79 -1.63 7.56
N MET A 230 -0.80 -1.12 6.33
CA MET A 230 -1.47 -1.76 5.19
C MET A 230 -0.80 -3.09 4.84
N ARG A 231 0.53 -3.19 4.90
CA ARG A 231 1.26 -4.47 4.71
C ARG A 231 0.90 -5.49 5.80
N HIS A 232 0.89 -5.07 7.06
CA HIS A 232 0.49 -5.92 8.18
C HIS A 232 -0.95 -6.43 8.04
N LYS A 233 -1.91 -5.57 7.66
CA LYS A 233 -3.30 -5.96 7.42
C LYS A 233 -3.44 -6.99 6.29
N ARG A 234 -2.51 -7.01 5.34
CA ARG A 234 -2.43 -7.97 4.24
C ARG A 234 -1.72 -9.28 4.61
N GLY A 235 -1.25 -9.42 5.85
CA GLY A 235 -0.43 -10.56 6.26
C GLY A 235 0.99 -10.53 5.67
N GLU A 236 1.38 -9.45 4.99
CA GLU A 236 2.73 -9.27 4.46
C GLU A 236 3.71 -8.93 5.58
N LYS A 237 4.98 -9.31 5.37
CA LYS A 237 6.07 -8.80 6.20
C LYS A 237 6.12 -7.28 6.06
N GLY A 238 6.19 -6.57 7.19
CA GLY A 238 6.22 -5.10 7.17
C GLY A 238 7.42 -4.49 6.45
N LEU A 239 8.47 -5.29 6.20
CA LEU A 239 9.68 -4.92 5.46
C LEU A 239 10.13 -6.08 4.55
N ASP A 240 10.53 -5.75 3.33
CA ASP A 240 11.07 -6.71 2.37
C ASP A 240 12.50 -7.12 2.74
N GLY A 241 12.86 -8.38 2.51
CA GLY A 241 14.22 -8.88 2.70
C GLY A 241 14.63 -9.19 4.15
N ILE A 242 13.71 -9.08 5.10
CA ILE A 242 13.95 -9.40 6.52
C ILE A 242 13.65 -10.90 6.81
N PRO A 243 14.44 -11.57 7.68
CA PRO A 243 14.17 -12.94 8.10
C PRO A 243 12.76 -13.13 8.71
N ASP A 244 12.26 -14.37 8.67
CA ASP A 244 10.97 -14.74 9.27
C ASP A 244 10.94 -14.44 10.78
N GLY A 245 9.80 -14.00 11.29
CA GLY A 245 9.59 -13.72 12.73
C GLY A 245 9.92 -12.29 13.19
N PHE A 246 10.38 -11.42 12.28
CA PHE A 246 10.69 -10.03 12.60
C PHE A 246 9.43 -9.17 12.50
N GLN A 247 9.10 -8.44 13.56
CA GLN A 247 7.93 -7.56 13.59
C GLN A 247 8.34 -6.11 13.79
N ILE A 248 7.78 -5.22 12.98
CA ILE A 248 8.01 -3.78 13.10
C ILE A 248 6.89 -3.19 13.94
N MET A 249 7.22 -2.26 14.82
CA MET A 249 6.23 -1.46 15.53
C MET A 249 6.00 -0.14 14.79
N PRO A 250 4.92 0.03 14.01
CA PRO A 250 4.75 1.22 13.16
C PRO A 250 4.62 2.51 13.99
N SER A 251 4.05 2.42 15.19
CA SER A 251 3.93 3.55 16.12
C SER A 251 5.29 4.08 16.61
N SER A 252 6.34 3.27 16.53
CA SER A 252 7.70 3.63 16.98
C SER A 252 8.56 4.30 15.89
N ILE A 253 8.03 4.45 14.68
CA ILE A 253 8.78 5.07 13.58
C ILE A 253 9.03 6.54 13.92
N GLU A 254 10.28 6.93 13.84
CA GLU A 254 10.77 8.29 14.00
C GLU A 254 11.48 8.70 12.70
N LEU A 255 11.26 9.93 12.27
CA LEU A 255 11.90 10.52 11.10
C LEU A 255 12.56 11.83 11.52
N GLU A 256 13.86 11.92 11.31
CA GLU A 256 14.71 13.06 11.68
C GLU A 256 15.34 13.65 10.41
N ILE A 257 15.39 14.98 10.33
CA ILE A 257 16.11 15.69 9.27
C ILE A 257 17.50 16.02 9.79
N ASP A 258 18.53 15.63 9.04
CA ASP A 258 19.92 16.01 9.29
C ASP A 258 20.54 16.56 7.99
N GLY A 259 20.46 17.88 7.83
CA GLY A 259 20.83 18.57 6.59
C GLY A 259 19.99 18.07 5.41
N LYS A 260 20.64 17.50 4.40
CA LYS A 260 19.98 16.89 3.22
C LYS A 260 19.58 15.43 3.43
N ASN A 261 19.69 14.91 4.65
CA ASN A 261 19.40 13.52 4.94
C ASN A 261 18.11 13.36 5.72
N LEU A 262 17.30 12.38 5.34
CA LEU A 262 16.21 11.85 6.15
C LEU A 262 16.70 10.58 6.85
N LYS A 263 16.83 10.65 8.17
CA LYS A 263 17.12 9.49 9.01
C LYS A 263 15.81 8.90 9.50
N ILE A 264 15.56 7.65 9.15
CA ILE A 264 14.44 6.87 9.66
C ILE A 264 14.95 5.90 10.71
N SER A 265 14.24 5.78 11.82
CA SER A 265 14.48 4.73 12.81
C SER A 265 13.15 4.16 13.31
N MET A 266 13.17 2.91 13.74
CA MET A 266 11.98 2.22 14.24
C MET A 266 12.36 1.04 15.11
N ILE A 267 11.50 0.67 16.05
CA ILE A 267 11.65 -0.55 16.82
C ILE A 267 11.27 -1.75 15.95
N VAL A 268 12.19 -2.71 15.88
CA VAL A 268 12.02 -4.02 15.26
C VAL A 268 12.21 -5.08 16.33
N ASP A 269 11.19 -5.91 16.50
CA ASP A 269 11.24 -7.12 17.31
C ASP A 269 11.88 -8.25 16.52
N LEU A 270 12.97 -8.80 17.03
CA LEU A 270 13.69 -9.92 16.43
C LEU A 270 13.32 -11.27 17.06
N GLY A 271 12.21 -11.33 17.80
CA GLY A 271 11.76 -12.52 18.52
C GLY A 271 12.67 -12.83 19.71
N GLU A 272 13.29 -14.02 19.73
CA GLU A 272 14.15 -14.46 20.84
C GLU A 272 15.41 -13.59 21.01
N SER A 273 15.79 -12.82 19.98
CA SER A 273 16.92 -11.89 20.05
C SER A 273 16.56 -10.51 20.61
N GLY A 274 15.29 -10.29 20.97
CA GLY A 274 14.79 -9.08 21.63
C GLY A 274 14.49 -7.91 20.68
N LEU A 275 14.21 -6.75 21.27
CA LEU A 275 13.86 -5.52 20.57
C LEU A 275 15.11 -4.72 20.22
N VAL A 276 15.20 -4.26 18.97
CA VAL A 276 16.27 -3.37 18.50
C VAL A 276 15.69 -2.16 17.77
N ARG A 277 16.46 -1.08 17.67
CA ARG A 277 16.07 0.14 16.95
C ARG A 277 17.04 0.41 15.80
N PRO A 278 16.97 -0.34 14.68
CA PRO A 278 17.76 -0.02 13.50
C PRO A 278 17.40 1.37 12.97
N PHE A 279 18.36 1.97 12.28
CA PHE A 279 18.15 3.20 11.53
C PHE A 279 18.75 3.06 10.14
N ALA A 280 18.23 3.85 9.21
CA ALA A 280 18.81 4.05 7.90
C ALA A 280 18.72 5.53 7.55
N THR A 281 19.53 5.95 6.59
CA THR A 281 19.60 7.35 6.18
C THR A 281 19.45 7.45 4.67
N VAL A 282 18.51 8.27 4.22
CA VAL A 282 18.28 8.57 2.81
C VAL A 282 18.73 9.99 2.53
N ASN A 283 19.67 10.16 1.60
CA ASN A 283 20.05 11.45 1.08
C ASN A 283 18.99 11.93 0.08
N VAL A 284 18.51 13.16 0.24
CA VAL A 284 17.47 13.78 -0.58
C VAL A 284 18.05 15.05 -1.19
N ASP A 285 18.73 14.90 -2.32
CA ASP A 285 19.37 15.99 -3.06
C ASP A 285 19.21 15.79 -4.57
N GLY A 286 18.13 16.32 -5.12
CA GLY A 286 17.71 16.16 -6.52
C GLY A 286 17.10 14.77 -6.81
N VAL A 287 17.77 13.70 -6.36
CA VAL A 287 17.30 12.31 -6.43
C VAL A 287 17.52 11.64 -5.08
N ALA A 288 16.47 11.04 -4.52
CA ALA A 288 16.56 10.34 -3.24
C ALA A 288 17.40 9.06 -3.38
N LYS A 289 18.39 8.87 -2.50
CA LYS A 289 19.28 7.70 -2.50
C LYS A 289 19.55 7.22 -1.09
N LEU A 290 19.54 5.91 -0.90
CA LEU A 290 19.93 5.28 0.36
C LEU A 290 21.43 5.44 0.60
N ASN A 291 21.82 5.95 1.77
CA ASN A 291 23.22 5.94 2.20
C ASN A 291 23.66 4.50 2.50
N PRO A 292 24.93 4.13 2.26
CA PRO A 292 25.39 2.78 2.53
C PRO A 292 25.31 2.43 4.02
N ALA A 293 25.04 1.16 4.31
CA ALA A 293 25.07 0.65 5.68
C ALA A 293 26.46 0.86 6.31
N PRO A 294 26.53 1.12 7.64
CA PRO A 294 27.80 1.25 8.35
C PRO A 294 28.78 0.10 8.09
N GLU A 295 30.07 0.44 7.96
CA GLU A 295 31.13 -0.55 7.75
C GLU A 295 31.21 -1.53 8.93
N GLY A 296 31.47 -2.81 8.63
CA GLY A 296 31.62 -3.87 9.63
C GLY A 296 30.30 -4.51 10.11
N LEU A 297 29.14 -4.10 9.58
CA LEU A 297 27.87 -4.77 9.86
C LEU A 297 27.81 -6.17 9.21
N GLY A 298 27.25 -7.14 9.94
CA GLY A 298 26.92 -8.46 9.40
C GLY A 298 25.83 -8.38 8.33
N GLN A 299 25.81 -9.33 7.39
CA GLN A 299 24.88 -9.30 6.25
C GLN A 299 23.39 -9.19 6.64
N SER A 300 22.98 -9.80 7.75
CA SER A 300 21.60 -9.69 8.26
C SER A 300 21.25 -8.25 8.65
N TRP A 301 22.17 -7.53 9.27
CA TRP A 301 22.01 -6.13 9.66
C TRP A 301 22.02 -5.18 8.47
N VAL A 302 22.84 -5.47 7.45
CA VAL A 302 22.82 -4.73 6.18
C VAL A 302 21.44 -4.85 5.52
N ARG A 303 20.85 -6.06 5.48
CA ARG A 303 19.49 -6.24 4.94
C ARG A 303 18.44 -5.45 5.71
N ILE A 304 18.50 -5.42 7.05
CA ILE A 304 17.56 -4.65 7.87
C ILE A 304 17.72 -3.15 7.61
N HIS A 305 18.98 -2.67 7.56
CA HIS A 305 19.29 -1.29 7.20
C HIS A 305 18.69 -0.92 5.84
N ASP A 306 18.94 -1.73 4.81
CA ASP A 306 18.48 -1.45 3.45
C ASP A 306 16.96 -1.49 3.35
N ALA A 307 16.32 -2.46 4.02
CA ALA A 307 14.88 -2.56 4.09
C ALA A 307 14.26 -1.30 4.75
N VAL A 308 14.81 -0.86 5.89
CA VAL A 308 14.37 0.36 6.59
C VAL A 308 14.54 1.60 5.70
N GLY A 309 15.66 1.73 4.99
CA GLY A 309 15.91 2.83 4.06
C GLY A 309 14.96 2.84 2.86
N ASN A 310 14.70 1.66 2.29
CA ASN A 310 13.80 1.50 1.16
C ASN A 310 12.35 1.89 1.47
N LEU A 311 11.91 1.86 2.74
CA LEU A 311 10.61 2.40 3.11
C LEU A 311 10.49 3.89 2.81
N VAL A 312 11.54 4.65 3.11
CA VAL A 312 11.56 6.10 2.87
C VAL A 312 11.65 6.38 1.38
N LEU A 313 12.48 5.64 0.64
CA LEU A 313 12.55 5.77 -0.83
C LEU A 313 11.20 5.52 -1.48
N ASN A 314 10.56 4.39 -1.16
CA ASN A 314 9.24 4.05 -1.67
C ASN A 314 8.18 5.10 -1.28
N ALA A 315 8.26 5.64 -0.07
CA ALA A 315 7.36 6.69 0.39
C ALA A 315 7.56 8.01 -0.36
N LEU A 316 8.81 8.39 -0.65
CA LEU A 316 9.16 9.59 -1.42
C LEU A 316 8.78 9.46 -2.90
N GLU A 317 8.74 8.24 -3.44
CA GLU A 317 8.26 7.99 -4.80
C GLU A 317 6.74 7.93 -4.90
N THR A 318 6.07 7.29 -3.93
CA THR A 318 4.63 7.01 -4.02
C THR A 318 3.74 8.16 -3.54
N LEU A 319 4.13 8.85 -2.45
CA LEU A 319 3.29 9.90 -1.86
C LEU A 319 3.04 11.09 -2.82
N PRO A 320 4.05 11.63 -3.52
CA PRO A 320 3.82 12.71 -4.49
C PRO A 320 2.80 12.35 -5.57
N LEU A 321 2.90 11.12 -6.12
CA LEU A 321 1.99 10.63 -7.14
C LEU A 321 0.56 10.52 -6.60
N GLN A 322 0.39 9.99 -5.38
CA GLN A 322 -0.93 9.88 -4.74
C GLN A 322 -1.56 11.25 -4.44
N LEU A 323 -0.76 12.23 -4.02
CA LEU A 323 -1.23 13.60 -3.79
C LEU A 323 -1.59 14.31 -5.10
N SER A 324 -0.78 14.12 -6.15
CA SER A 324 -1.09 14.60 -7.51
C SER A 324 -2.42 14.05 -8.01
N GLN A 325 -2.60 12.73 -7.92
CA GLN A 325 -3.83 12.07 -8.35
C GLN A 325 -5.04 12.58 -7.55
N ALA A 326 -4.90 12.74 -6.23
CA ALA A 326 -5.96 13.30 -5.40
C ALA A 326 -6.28 14.77 -5.75
N ALA A 327 -5.32 15.53 -6.27
CA ALA A 327 -5.54 16.87 -6.81
C ALA A 327 -6.23 16.88 -8.19
N GLY A 328 -6.47 15.71 -8.80
CA GLY A 328 -6.96 15.59 -10.18
C GLY A 328 -5.87 15.79 -11.23
N LEU A 329 -4.61 15.59 -10.88
CA LEU A 329 -3.44 15.74 -11.74
C LEU A 329 -2.77 14.41 -12.03
N ASN A 330 -2.09 14.30 -13.16
CA ASN A 330 -1.29 13.13 -13.53
C ASN A 330 0.12 13.56 -13.95
N ASN A 331 0.86 14.15 -13.02
CA ASN A 331 2.19 14.68 -13.24
C ASN A 331 3.25 13.77 -12.62
N ASN A 332 4.39 13.66 -13.30
CA ASN A 332 5.61 13.12 -12.73
C ASN A 332 6.37 14.23 -11.99
N PHE A 333 7.33 13.83 -11.16
CA PHE A 333 8.09 14.74 -10.31
C PHE A 333 9.59 14.53 -10.44
N LYS A 334 10.35 15.63 -10.30
CA LYS A 334 11.80 15.65 -10.27
C LYS A 334 12.32 16.59 -9.18
N ASN A 335 13.65 16.63 -9.03
CA ASN A 335 14.36 17.56 -8.15
C ASN A 335 13.90 17.52 -6.69
N ILE A 336 13.80 16.32 -6.11
CA ILE A 336 13.38 16.19 -4.71
C ILE A 336 14.42 16.81 -3.77
N SER A 337 13.98 17.62 -2.82
CA SER A 337 14.88 18.32 -1.88
C SER A 337 14.25 18.49 -0.50
N LEU A 338 15.06 18.87 0.50
CA LEU A 338 14.63 19.17 1.86
C LEU A 338 14.88 20.64 2.17
N GLU A 339 13.84 21.34 2.63
CA GLU A 339 13.89 22.76 2.99
C GLU A 339 13.07 22.99 4.27
N ASP A 340 13.72 23.35 5.39
CA ASP A 340 13.06 23.82 6.62
C ASP A 340 11.90 22.95 7.16
N GLY A 341 12.03 21.61 7.11
CA GLY A 341 10.99 20.68 7.55
C GLY A 341 10.06 20.17 6.43
N TRP A 342 10.24 20.70 5.23
CA TRP A 342 9.48 20.37 4.03
C TRP A 342 10.28 19.49 3.08
N ILE A 343 9.56 18.64 2.38
CA ILE A 343 10.04 17.94 1.20
C ILE A 343 9.44 18.66 0.00
N THR A 344 10.29 19.00 -0.96
CA THR A 344 9.90 19.79 -2.13
C THR A 344 10.17 19.03 -3.41
N LEU A 345 9.30 19.15 -4.41
CA LEU A 345 9.47 18.57 -5.73
C LEU A 345 9.03 19.58 -6.80
N ASP A 346 9.63 19.44 -7.99
CA ASP A 346 9.23 20.14 -9.21
C ASP A 346 8.46 19.17 -10.12
N PHE A 347 7.51 19.67 -10.92
CA PHE A 347 6.88 18.87 -11.97
C PHE A 347 7.91 18.50 -13.04
N ASP A 348 7.82 17.27 -13.53
CA ASP A 348 8.53 16.87 -14.73
C ASP A 348 7.68 17.20 -15.95
N GLU A 349 8.06 18.27 -16.66
CA GLU A 349 7.41 18.77 -17.90
C GLU A 349 7.29 17.73 -19.01
#